data_AF-A0A7G5JSM3-F1
#
_entry.id   AF-A0A7G5JSM3-F1
#
_cell.length_a   1.000
_cell.length_b   1.000
_cell.length_c   1.000
_cell.angle_alpha   90.00
_cell.angle_beta   90.00
_cell.angle_gamma   90.00
#
_symmetry.space_group_name_H-M   'P 1'
#
loop_
_entity.id
_entity.type
_entity.pdbx_description
1 polymer ?
#
loop_
_entity_poly.entity_id
_entity_poly.type
_entity_poly.pdbx_seq_one_letter_code
_entity_poly.pdbx_strand_id
1 'polypeptide(L)'
;MTWTRGEVETLLPLPTHLSSVAPGKYAVKCEQSYEVTAHDGYIQAKVWFKLPALTDSFIDRLKTIQLFAKSMDQRYVSDVDAGTWTWFELVLLGNAHTKNPLIRDNVEYIWKSHFNPMATSEYTWPGNFLGVRICARFPGWWIFVQKGYLVVEIGDKPVTRLPPQFGEFSLLQDTLQEVNEKLPTEYDLAVPPMRANGFDAGTERPLRVLSLDGGGVRGFSSLYILREVMQRLSAEGKPRKPCEVFDMIAGTSTGGLCAIMLGRLEMTVDECIEAYNRFMKKVFNVSSLRKNTRLVWKGSRFSADNIEVVIKELIKERLGDSEAPLLNEHSQCKAFVLVVRQDAANSKGPVHLRSYVNTQQKSLLPNVKAWEAARATSAAPTYFLPMEVSTDKGVKHKLIDAALGANNPVGWLWNEVLSVFGAGRPIDCILSIGTGIPKNQVFGESVKGAITGLGSAITNTELANILFRTLIDAYAPESRRLKYFRLNVGREIEDWPEVAKEKENEELAEMDSLTQIDGFIERTEQYIKEQEPRIRRCASTLNRNLFRR
;
A
#
# COMPACT_ATOMS: atom_id res chain seq x y z
N MET A 1 -26.92 -17.32 7.80
CA MET A 1 -28.26 -17.06 8.40
C MET A 1 -28.12 -15.83 9.29
N THR A 2 -29.07 -14.91 9.23
CA THR A 2 -29.20 -13.81 10.21
C THR A 2 -30.13 -14.28 11.32
N TRP A 3 -29.69 -14.13 12.58
CA TRP A 3 -30.49 -14.49 13.75
C TRP A 3 -31.05 -13.24 14.39
N THR A 4 -32.28 -13.34 14.90
CA THR A 4 -32.90 -12.27 15.68
C THR A 4 -32.44 -12.32 17.14
N ARG A 5 -32.54 -11.17 17.81
CA ARG A 5 -32.18 -11.04 19.23
C ARG A 5 -32.95 -12.01 20.14
N GLY A 6 -34.24 -12.21 19.90
CA GLY A 6 -35.07 -13.13 20.69
C GLY A 6 -34.64 -14.59 20.55
N GLU A 7 -34.26 -15.02 19.35
CA GLU A 7 -33.72 -16.37 19.12
C GLU A 7 -32.41 -16.57 19.89
N VAL A 8 -31.47 -15.62 19.81
CA VAL A 8 -30.18 -15.72 20.49
C VAL A 8 -30.32 -15.72 22.03
N GLU A 9 -31.21 -14.88 22.58
CA GLU A 9 -31.47 -14.82 24.02
C GLU A 9 -32.09 -16.14 24.55
N THR A 10 -32.85 -16.87 23.71
CA THR A 10 -33.52 -18.14 24.07
C THR A 10 -32.70 -19.41 23.84
N LEU A 11 -31.58 -19.35 23.12
CA LEU A 11 -30.70 -20.51 22.89
C LEU A 11 -30.23 -21.18 24.19
N LEU A 12 -30.05 -22.51 24.14
CA LEU A 12 -29.50 -23.29 25.25
C LEU A 12 -28.08 -22.83 25.60
N PRO A 13 -27.69 -22.83 26.89
CA PRO A 13 -26.31 -22.55 27.28
C PRO A 13 -25.37 -23.62 26.71
N LEU A 14 -24.20 -23.22 26.23
CA LEU A 14 -23.17 -24.17 25.82
C LEU A 14 -22.69 -25.00 27.03
N PRO A 15 -22.69 -26.35 26.97
CA PRO A 15 -22.25 -27.19 28.08
C PRO A 15 -20.79 -26.93 28.49
N THR A 16 -20.48 -27.12 29.76
CA THR A 16 -19.11 -26.98 30.30
C THR A 16 -18.15 -28.08 29.83
N HIS A 17 -18.67 -29.26 29.48
CA HIS A 17 -17.89 -30.38 28.97
C HIS A 17 -18.16 -30.56 27.47
N LEU A 18 -17.17 -30.19 26.64
CA LEU A 18 -17.34 -30.11 25.19
C LEU A 18 -17.12 -31.44 24.43
N SER A 19 -16.69 -32.50 25.12
CA SER A 19 -16.37 -33.80 24.50
C SER A 19 -17.57 -34.58 23.94
N SER A 20 -18.77 -34.39 24.48
CA SER A 20 -19.98 -35.17 24.16
C SER A 20 -21.19 -34.32 23.75
N VAL A 21 -20.98 -33.07 23.33
CA VAL A 21 -22.08 -32.14 23.01
C VAL A 21 -22.87 -32.64 21.79
N ALA A 22 -24.19 -32.72 21.96
CA ALA A 22 -25.11 -33.12 20.90
C ALA A 22 -25.10 -32.11 19.73
N PRO A 23 -25.41 -32.54 18.49
CA PRO A 23 -25.59 -31.61 17.39
C PRO A 23 -26.70 -30.61 17.71
N GLY A 24 -26.48 -29.33 17.45
CA GLY A 24 -27.42 -28.30 17.88
C GLY A 24 -26.83 -26.89 17.90
N LYS A 25 -27.62 -25.98 18.46
CA LYS A 25 -27.38 -24.54 18.50
C LYS A 25 -27.31 -24.09 19.96
N TYR A 26 -26.20 -23.51 20.37
CA TYR A 26 -25.92 -23.15 21.76
C TYR A 26 -25.38 -21.71 21.85
N ALA A 27 -25.47 -21.09 23.02
CA ALA A 27 -24.91 -19.78 23.28
C ALA A 27 -24.08 -19.76 24.57
N VAL A 28 -22.90 -19.13 24.54
CA VAL A 28 -22.20 -18.67 25.74
C VAL A 28 -22.68 -17.26 26.04
N LYS A 29 -23.32 -17.09 27.21
CA LYS A 29 -23.98 -15.84 27.62
C LYS A 29 -23.16 -15.12 28.69
N CYS A 30 -22.89 -13.84 28.49
CA CYS A 30 -22.24 -12.96 29.46
C CYS A 30 -23.11 -11.73 29.67
N GLU A 31 -23.52 -11.46 30.91
CA GLU A 31 -24.32 -10.27 31.26
C GLU A 31 -23.56 -9.27 32.15
N GLN A 32 -22.24 -9.45 32.24
CA GLN A 32 -21.36 -8.54 32.99
C GLN A 32 -20.91 -7.39 32.10
N SER A 33 -21.04 -6.17 32.61
CA SER A 33 -20.58 -4.97 31.91
C SER A 33 -19.07 -4.78 32.02
N TYR A 34 -18.44 -4.33 30.94
CA TYR A 34 -17.01 -4.02 30.88
C TYR A 34 -16.77 -2.72 30.12
N GLU A 35 -15.65 -2.07 30.45
CA GLU A 35 -15.16 -0.86 29.81
C GLU A 35 -13.67 -1.02 29.46
N VAL A 36 -13.26 -0.46 28.32
CA VAL A 36 -11.86 -0.25 27.92
C VAL A 36 -11.73 1.13 27.29
N THR A 37 -10.74 1.89 27.77
CA THR A 37 -10.44 3.25 27.33
C THR A 37 -9.03 3.30 26.77
N ALA A 38 -8.85 3.98 25.64
CA ALA A 38 -7.54 4.20 25.04
C ALA A 38 -6.94 5.53 25.51
N HIS A 39 -5.68 5.47 25.94
CA HIS A 39 -4.93 6.59 26.48
C HIS A 39 -3.79 7.04 25.54
N ASP A 40 -3.47 6.25 24.52
CA ASP A 40 -2.34 6.40 23.61
C ASP A 40 -2.65 5.80 22.22
N GLY A 41 -1.65 5.77 21.33
CA GLY A 41 -1.77 5.19 19.98
C GLY A 41 -1.68 3.66 19.92
N TYR A 42 -1.52 2.97 21.06
CA TYR A 42 -1.45 1.52 21.15
C TYR A 42 -2.85 0.92 21.37
N ILE A 43 -2.96 -0.40 21.21
CA ILE A 43 -4.24 -1.11 21.32
C ILE A 43 -4.47 -1.48 22.78
N GLN A 44 -5.41 -0.80 23.43
CA GLN A 44 -5.87 -1.16 24.76
C GLN A 44 -6.98 -2.21 24.61
N ALA A 45 -6.85 -3.37 25.27
CA ALA A 45 -7.75 -4.49 25.05
C ALA A 45 -7.90 -5.43 26.25
N LYS A 46 -9.15 -5.82 26.55
CA LYS A 46 -9.52 -6.61 27.75
C LYS A 46 -10.41 -7.80 27.38
N VAL A 47 -10.10 -8.99 27.91
CA VAL A 47 -10.97 -10.16 27.77
C VAL A 47 -12.26 -9.94 28.55
N TRP A 48 -13.38 -9.98 27.85
CA TRP A 48 -14.75 -9.83 28.36
C TRP A 48 -15.31 -11.17 28.85
N PHE A 49 -15.30 -12.21 28.01
CA PHE A 49 -15.71 -13.55 28.42
C PHE A 49 -15.05 -14.66 27.60
N LYS A 50 -15.04 -15.87 28.17
CA LYS A 50 -14.37 -17.07 27.63
C LYS A 50 -15.36 -18.20 27.41
N LEU A 51 -14.99 -19.16 26.58
CA LEU A 51 -15.69 -20.45 26.44
C LEU A 51 -15.08 -21.47 27.41
N PRO A 52 -15.74 -22.62 27.64
CA PRO A 52 -15.09 -23.79 28.21
C PRO A 52 -13.87 -24.23 27.37
N ALA A 53 -12.99 -25.04 27.96
CA ALA A 53 -11.82 -25.57 27.27
C ALA A 53 -12.25 -26.37 26.03
N LEU A 54 -11.71 -26.00 24.86
CA LEU A 54 -12.03 -26.65 23.59
C LEU A 54 -11.48 -28.09 23.57
N THR A 55 -12.21 -28.96 22.89
CA THR A 55 -11.82 -30.34 22.59
C THR A 55 -11.78 -30.53 21.08
N ASP A 56 -10.94 -31.45 20.59
CA ASP A 56 -10.81 -31.71 19.16
C ASP A 56 -12.17 -32.08 18.52
N SER A 57 -12.92 -32.97 19.19
CA SER A 57 -14.31 -33.35 18.82
C SER A 57 -15.26 -32.16 18.67
N PHE A 58 -15.12 -31.12 19.50
CA PHE A 58 -15.91 -29.89 19.38
C PHE A 58 -15.43 -29.01 18.22
N ILE A 59 -14.12 -28.84 18.07
CA ILE A 59 -13.51 -28.04 16.99
C ILE A 59 -13.88 -28.63 15.63
N ASP A 60 -13.70 -29.94 15.45
CA ASP A 60 -13.99 -30.65 14.22
C ASP A 60 -15.48 -30.54 13.83
N ARG A 61 -16.38 -30.57 14.80
CA ARG A 61 -17.83 -30.50 14.57
C ARG A 61 -18.38 -29.07 14.53
N LEU A 62 -17.57 -28.04 14.79
CA LEU A 62 -18.02 -26.65 14.77
C LEU A 62 -18.36 -26.22 13.33
N LYS A 63 -19.65 -25.92 13.07
CA LYS A 63 -20.12 -25.41 11.77
C LYS A 63 -19.96 -23.89 11.73
N THR A 64 -20.63 -23.19 12.64
CA THR A 64 -20.61 -21.72 12.70
C THR A 64 -20.34 -21.23 14.12
N ILE A 65 -19.77 -20.03 14.22
CA ILE A 65 -19.85 -19.20 15.41
C ILE A 65 -20.43 -17.85 14.99
N GLN A 66 -21.04 -17.13 15.93
CA GLN A 66 -21.38 -15.73 15.74
C GLN A 66 -21.33 -15.00 17.07
N LEU A 67 -20.59 -13.89 17.14
CA LEU A 67 -20.67 -12.99 18.28
C LEU A 67 -21.88 -12.08 18.11
N PHE A 68 -22.55 -11.87 19.22
CA PHE A 68 -23.50 -10.82 19.44
C PHE A 68 -23.01 -10.01 20.65
N ALA A 69 -22.63 -8.74 20.47
CA ALA A 69 -22.32 -7.81 21.55
C ALA A 69 -23.31 -6.63 21.66
N LYS A 70 -23.84 -6.39 22.87
CA LYS A 70 -24.58 -5.19 23.24
C LYS A 70 -23.59 -4.13 23.73
N SER A 71 -23.24 -3.17 22.87
CA SER A 71 -22.18 -2.20 23.11
C SER A 71 -22.47 -0.80 22.59
N MET A 72 -21.63 0.14 23.01
CA MET A 72 -21.63 1.55 22.60
C MET A 72 -20.20 2.09 22.63
N ASP A 73 -19.90 3.06 21.79
CA ASP A 73 -18.64 3.79 21.76
C ASP A 73 -18.71 4.98 22.75
N GLN A 74 -17.86 6.00 22.56
CA GLN A 74 -17.92 7.24 23.34
C GLN A 74 -19.19 8.10 23.15
N ARG A 75 -20.16 7.67 22.34
CA ARG A 75 -21.43 8.34 21.97
C ARG A 75 -21.30 9.67 21.21
N TYR A 76 -20.10 10.25 21.14
CA TYR A 76 -19.82 11.51 20.48
C TYR A 76 -18.49 11.44 19.74
N VAL A 77 -18.48 11.86 18.48
CA VAL A 77 -17.27 11.88 17.65
C VAL A 77 -17.07 13.30 17.15
N SER A 78 -15.90 13.89 17.42
CA SER A 78 -15.57 15.27 17.02
C SER A 78 -15.20 15.41 15.55
N ASP A 79 -14.92 14.30 14.88
CA ASP A 79 -14.50 14.19 13.48
C ASP A 79 -15.03 12.86 12.91
N VAL A 80 -16.12 12.93 12.14
CA VAL A 80 -16.81 11.74 11.59
C VAL A 80 -15.93 11.01 10.56
N ASP A 81 -15.07 11.75 9.84
CA ASP A 81 -14.17 11.19 8.83
C ASP A 81 -12.99 10.41 9.46
N ALA A 82 -12.77 10.56 10.78
CA ALA A 82 -11.79 9.77 11.50
C ALA A 82 -12.16 8.28 11.63
N GLY A 83 -13.42 7.90 11.43
CA GLY A 83 -13.91 6.53 11.58
C GLY A 83 -13.89 6.00 13.02
N THR A 84 -14.35 4.75 13.21
CA THR A 84 -14.48 4.11 14.54
C THR A 84 -13.23 3.32 14.95
N TRP A 85 -12.73 3.57 16.16
CA TRP A 85 -11.54 2.92 16.74
C TRP A 85 -11.85 2.07 17.96
N THR A 86 -13.09 1.59 18.05
CA THR A 86 -13.48 0.57 19.01
C THR A 86 -13.99 -0.66 18.27
N TRP A 87 -13.57 -1.85 18.70
CA TRP A 87 -13.91 -3.09 18.02
C TRP A 87 -13.87 -4.29 18.95
N PHE A 88 -14.44 -5.39 18.46
CA PHE A 88 -14.40 -6.68 19.12
C PHE A 88 -13.28 -7.52 18.52
N GLU A 89 -12.45 -8.08 19.40
CA GLU A 89 -11.50 -9.12 19.09
C GLU A 89 -11.97 -10.44 19.69
N LEU A 90 -11.42 -11.52 19.17
CA LEU A 90 -11.91 -12.84 19.40
C LEU A 90 -10.65 -13.73 19.36
N VAL A 91 -10.27 -14.32 20.50
CA VAL A 91 -8.86 -14.62 20.84
C VAL A 91 -8.60 -16.00 21.43
N LEU A 92 -7.77 -16.80 20.77
CA LEU A 92 -7.31 -18.06 21.36
C LEU A 92 -6.38 -17.77 22.55
N LEU A 93 -6.57 -18.51 23.64
CA LEU A 93 -5.83 -18.35 24.90
C LEU A 93 -5.08 -19.65 25.21
N GLY A 94 -3.81 -19.54 25.61
CA GLY A 94 -2.99 -20.71 25.93
C GLY A 94 -3.50 -21.58 27.09
N ASN A 95 -4.30 -21.02 28.01
CA ASN A 95 -5.05 -21.79 29.01
C ASN A 95 -6.21 -20.97 29.62
N ALA A 96 -6.96 -21.60 30.54
CA ALA A 96 -8.11 -20.98 31.22
C ALA A 96 -7.75 -19.73 32.07
N HIS A 97 -6.48 -19.58 32.48
CA HIS A 97 -6.04 -18.53 33.39
C HIS A 97 -5.37 -17.33 32.68
N THR A 98 -4.80 -17.51 31.48
CA THR A 98 -4.20 -16.40 30.72
C THR A 98 -5.24 -15.35 30.31
N LYS A 99 -4.83 -14.07 30.26
CA LYS A 99 -5.62 -12.96 29.71
C LYS A 99 -5.04 -12.43 28.38
N ASN A 100 -3.83 -12.87 28.06
CA ASN A 100 -3.13 -12.50 26.83
C ASN A 100 -3.42 -13.56 25.73
N PRO A 101 -3.39 -13.14 24.44
CA PRO A 101 -3.47 -14.06 23.32
C PRO A 101 -2.47 -15.21 23.42
N LEU A 102 -2.82 -16.36 22.84
CA LEU A 102 -1.85 -17.36 22.44
C LEU A 102 -0.96 -16.72 21.36
N ILE A 103 0.35 -16.74 21.61
CA ILE A 103 1.37 -16.38 20.64
C ILE A 103 2.11 -17.68 20.29
N ARG A 104 2.24 -17.95 18.99
CA ARG A 104 3.03 -19.05 18.46
C ARG A 104 3.63 -18.57 17.14
N ASP A 105 4.91 -18.87 16.92
CA ASP A 105 5.65 -18.49 15.71
C ASP A 105 5.55 -16.97 15.43
N ASN A 106 5.64 -16.15 16.49
CA ASN A 106 5.44 -14.68 16.56
C ASN A 106 4.09 -14.14 16.08
N VAL A 107 3.10 -14.99 15.78
CA VAL A 107 1.73 -14.58 15.41
C VAL A 107 0.84 -14.53 16.65
N GLU A 108 0.13 -13.41 16.85
CA GLU A 108 -0.99 -13.33 17.80
C GLU A 108 -2.23 -14.04 17.23
N TYR A 109 -2.73 -15.08 17.91
CA TYR A 109 -3.92 -15.83 17.49
C TYR A 109 -5.22 -15.09 17.84
N ILE A 110 -5.42 -13.98 17.14
CA ILE A 110 -6.52 -13.02 17.30
C ILE A 110 -7.28 -12.86 15.97
N TRP A 111 -8.61 -12.96 16.05
CA TRP A 111 -9.52 -12.52 15.00
C TRP A 111 -10.18 -11.18 15.36
N LYS A 112 -10.10 -10.17 14.48
CA LYS A 112 -10.99 -8.99 14.57
C LYS A 112 -12.39 -9.38 14.10
N SER A 113 -13.37 -9.27 14.99
CA SER A 113 -14.78 -9.55 14.75
C SER A 113 -15.43 -8.44 13.91
N HIS A 114 -15.64 -7.28 14.52
CA HIS A 114 -16.28 -6.12 13.90
C HIS A 114 -15.93 -4.85 14.66
N PHE A 115 -16.04 -3.72 13.99
CA PHE A 115 -16.03 -2.42 14.64
C PHE A 115 -17.36 -2.11 15.30
N ASN A 116 -17.31 -1.38 16.41
CA ASN A 116 -18.46 -0.86 17.10
C ASN A 116 -19.12 0.24 16.22
N PRO A 117 -20.45 0.32 16.12
CA PRO A 117 -21.13 1.32 15.31
C PRO A 117 -20.88 2.72 15.86
N MET A 118 -20.67 3.68 14.97
CA MET A 118 -20.17 4.99 15.32
C MET A 118 -21.31 5.96 15.64
N ALA A 119 -21.22 6.67 16.76
CA ALA A 119 -22.19 7.70 17.17
C ALA A 119 -23.68 7.24 17.22
N THR A 120 -23.94 5.96 17.49
CA THR A 120 -25.29 5.42 17.67
C THR A 120 -25.65 5.23 19.14
N SER A 121 -26.88 5.59 19.51
CA SER A 121 -27.48 5.21 20.79
C SER A 121 -28.01 3.77 20.83
N GLU A 122 -28.05 3.09 19.68
CA GLU A 122 -28.60 1.74 19.52
C GLU A 122 -27.54 0.67 19.22
N TYR A 123 -27.84 -0.57 19.63
CA TYR A 123 -26.90 -1.69 19.66
C TYR A 123 -26.96 -2.53 18.37
N THR A 124 -25.82 -2.81 17.71
CA THR A 124 -25.77 -3.66 16.49
C THR A 124 -24.71 -4.78 16.55
N TRP A 125 -24.78 -5.78 15.65
CA TRP A 125 -24.31 -7.15 15.95
C TRP A 125 -23.67 -7.95 14.76
N PRO A 126 -22.33 -7.98 14.60
CA PRO A 126 -21.57 -8.99 13.80
C PRO A 126 -20.52 -9.89 14.57
N GLY A 127 -19.79 -10.84 13.92
CA GLY A 127 -18.84 -11.84 14.54
C GLY A 127 -17.43 -11.95 13.90
N ASN A 128 -16.43 -12.80 14.28
CA ASN A 128 -16.41 -14.20 14.79
C ASN A 128 -15.07 -14.68 15.50
N PHE A 129 -15.11 -15.83 16.24
CA PHE A 129 -14.08 -16.75 16.85
C PHE A 129 -12.83 -16.26 17.67
N LEU A 130 -12.62 -16.55 18.97
CA LEU A 130 -13.34 -17.32 19.99
C LEU A 130 -12.79 -16.88 21.37
N GLY A 131 -13.64 -16.49 22.32
CA GLY A 131 -13.22 -15.77 23.55
C GLY A 131 -13.08 -14.28 23.27
N VAL A 132 -13.96 -13.44 23.84
CA VAL A 132 -14.16 -12.07 23.34
C VAL A 132 -13.23 -11.09 24.07
N ARG A 133 -12.48 -10.28 23.32
CA ARG A 133 -11.84 -9.06 23.77
C ARG A 133 -12.64 -7.85 23.30
N ILE A 134 -12.66 -6.81 24.11
CA ILE A 134 -13.07 -5.47 23.72
C ILE A 134 -11.84 -4.59 23.60
N CYS A 135 -11.76 -3.81 22.52
CA CYS A 135 -10.57 -3.05 22.13
C CYS A 135 -10.90 -1.58 21.86
N ALA A 136 -9.98 -0.70 22.24
CA ALA A 136 -9.97 0.71 21.88
C ALA A 136 -8.55 1.12 21.44
N ARG A 137 -8.44 2.13 20.57
CA ARG A 137 -7.16 2.73 20.14
C ARG A 137 -7.31 4.24 19.95
N PHE A 138 -6.23 4.98 20.23
CA PHE A 138 -6.12 6.44 20.23
C PHE A 138 -6.77 7.15 21.43
N PRO A 139 -6.14 8.22 21.97
CA PRO A 139 -6.69 8.95 23.11
C PRO A 139 -8.12 9.43 22.87
N GLY A 140 -8.99 9.22 23.85
CA GLY A 140 -10.39 9.65 23.82
C GLY A 140 -11.38 8.64 23.24
N TRP A 141 -10.90 7.52 22.69
CA TRP A 141 -11.75 6.40 22.27
C TRP A 141 -11.95 5.41 23.41
N TRP A 142 -13.20 5.02 23.67
CA TRP A 142 -13.54 4.03 24.69
C TRP A 142 -14.77 3.23 24.30
N ILE A 143 -14.79 1.97 24.73
CA ILE A 143 -15.88 1.02 24.47
C ILE A 143 -16.50 0.57 25.79
N PHE A 144 -17.81 0.67 25.86
CA PHE A 144 -18.60 0.10 26.95
C PHE A 144 -19.50 -1.02 26.41
N VAL A 145 -19.52 -2.15 27.11
CA VAL A 145 -20.29 -3.35 26.74
C VAL A 145 -21.12 -3.83 27.92
N GLN A 146 -22.29 -4.39 27.65
CA GLN A 146 -23.26 -4.80 28.68
C GLN A 146 -23.67 -6.28 28.61
N LYS A 147 -23.97 -6.80 27.42
CA LYS A 147 -24.40 -8.21 27.23
C LYS A 147 -23.77 -8.83 25.99
N GLY A 148 -23.16 -9.99 26.12
CA GLY A 148 -22.52 -10.73 25.05
C GLY A 148 -23.11 -12.13 24.92
N TYR A 149 -23.44 -12.54 23.69
CA TYR A 149 -23.87 -13.89 23.36
C TYR A 149 -22.97 -14.41 22.25
N LEU A 150 -22.21 -15.47 22.50
CA LEU A 150 -21.44 -16.15 21.48
C LEU A 150 -22.17 -17.43 21.09
N VAL A 151 -22.85 -17.38 19.94
CA VAL A 151 -23.62 -18.49 19.39
C VAL A 151 -22.67 -19.45 18.69
N VAL A 152 -22.83 -20.76 18.92
CA VAL A 152 -22.13 -21.84 18.22
C VAL A 152 -23.13 -22.83 17.65
N GLU A 153 -22.86 -23.30 16.43
CA GLU A 153 -23.61 -24.38 15.80
C GLU A 153 -22.70 -25.61 15.65
N ILE A 154 -23.15 -26.74 16.19
CA ILE A 154 -22.39 -27.99 16.25
C ILE A 154 -23.05 -29.01 15.33
N GLY A 155 -22.26 -29.54 14.41
CA GLY A 155 -22.66 -30.57 13.46
C GLY A 155 -22.81 -31.96 14.06
N ASP A 156 -23.45 -32.82 13.28
CA ASP A 156 -23.50 -34.27 13.40
C ASP A 156 -22.20 -34.97 12.96
N LYS A 157 -21.46 -34.34 12.03
CA LYS A 157 -20.22 -34.86 11.45
C LYS A 157 -19.09 -33.84 11.55
N PRO A 158 -17.81 -34.28 11.57
CA PRO A 158 -16.66 -33.42 11.36
C PRO A 158 -16.78 -32.60 10.07
N VAL A 159 -16.34 -31.35 10.13
CA VAL A 159 -16.28 -30.40 9.02
C VAL A 159 -14.81 -30.28 8.63
N THR A 160 -14.40 -30.93 7.55
CA THR A 160 -13.05 -30.80 7.02
C THR A 160 -12.81 -29.35 6.58
N ARG A 161 -11.91 -28.66 7.26
CA ARG A 161 -11.38 -27.35 6.87
C ARG A 161 -9.91 -27.52 6.52
N LEU A 162 -9.48 -26.96 5.40
CA LEU A 162 -8.04 -26.78 5.19
C LEU A 162 -7.57 -25.70 6.17
N PRO A 163 -6.48 -25.91 6.93
CA PRO A 163 -5.90 -24.83 7.72
C PRO A 163 -5.42 -23.72 6.77
N PRO A 164 -5.45 -22.44 7.19
CA PRO A 164 -4.79 -21.39 6.44
C PRO A 164 -3.31 -21.76 6.22
N GLN A 165 -2.81 -21.58 5.01
CA GLN A 165 -1.39 -21.78 4.73
C GLN A 165 -0.61 -20.56 5.23
N PHE A 166 -0.12 -20.65 6.46
CA PHE A 166 0.83 -19.68 7.00
C PHE A 166 2.21 -19.95 6.39
N GLY A 167 2.82 -18.93 5.79
CA GLY A 167 4.23 -18.96 5.42
C GLY A 167 5.13 -18.84 6.65
N GLU A 168 6.43 -19.14 6.50
CA GLU A 168 7.42 -18.85 7.54
C GLU A 168 7.68 -17.34 7.58
N PHE A 169 7.12 -16.64 8.57
CA PHE A 169 7.07 -15.17 8.60
C PHE A 169 8.09 -14.49 9.51
N SER A 170 8.88 -15.24 10.30
CA SER A 170 9.95 -14.67 11.14
C SER A 170 10.88 -13.77 10.31
N LEU A 171 11.26 -14.21 9.10
CA LEU A 171 12.19 -13.47 8.26
C LEU A 171 11.66 -12.09 7.80
N LEU A 172 10.34 -11.85 7.75
CA LEU A 172 9.82 -10.51 7.45
C LEU A 172 10.09 -9.54 8.61
N GLN A 173 9.84 -9.98 9.84
CA GLN A 173 10.09 -9.19 11.05
C GLN A 173 11.60 -9.00 11.24
N ASP A 174 12.38 -10.07 11.13
CA ASP A 174 13.84 -10.06 11.27
C ASP A 174 14.48 -9.17 10.18
N THR A 175 14.05 -9.28 8.91
CA THR A 175 14.61 -8.44 7.82
C THR A 175 14.18 -6.98 7.92
N LEU A 176 12.93 -6.68 8.30
CA LEU A 176 12.50 -5.29 8.51
C LEU A 176 13.24 -4.65 9.70
N GLN A 177 13.49 -5.42 10.76
CA GLN A 177 14.30 -4.96 11.88
C GLN A 177 15.78 -4.79 11.49
N GLU A 178 16.37 -5.73 10.75
CA GLU A 178 17.74 -5.61 10.23
C GLU A 178 17.89 -4.42 9.26
N VAL A 179 16.84 -4.10 8.49
CA VAL A 179 16.76 -2.88 7.66
C VAL A 179 16.67 -1.63 8.54
N ASN A 180 15.83 -1.58 9.57
CA ASN A 180 15.75 -0.45 10.50
C ASN A 180 17.08 -0.23 11.24
N GLU A 181 17.79 -1.30 11.60
CA GLU A 181 19.10 -1.26 12.26
C GLU A 181 20.24 -0.79 11.32
N LYS A 182 20.09 -0.96 10.00
CA LYS A 182 21.09 -0.57 8.98
C LYS A 182 20.77 0.75 8.28
N LEU A 183 19.58 1.31 8.46
CA LEU A 183 19.20 2.63 7.94
C LEU A 183 19.68 3.75 8.88
N PRO A 184 20.42 4.76 8.37
CA PRO A 184 20.78 5.91 9.20
C PRO A 184 19.56 6.84 9.38
N THR A 185 19.26 7.16 10.65
CA THR A 185 18.22 8.07 11.19
C THR A 185 16.81 7.53 11.36
N GLU A 186 16.24 7.79 12.56
CA GLU A 186 14.85 7.97 13.05
C GLU A 186 13.62 7.38 12.31
N TYR A 187 13.79 6.49 11.34
CA TYR A 187 12.72 5.81 10.62
C TYR A 187 12.62 4.36 11.06
N ASP A 188 11.98 4.18 12.21
CA ASP A 188 11.46 2.88 12.60
C ASP A 188 10.28 2.55 11.66
N LEU A 189 10.50 1.65 10.68
CA LEU A 189 9.40 1.02 9.95
C LEU A 189 8.59 0.21 10.96
N ALA A 190 7.60 0.86 11.56
CA ALA A 190 6.80 0.29 12.63
C ALA A 190 6.13 -1.01 12.16
N VAL A 191 6.69 -2.15 12.58
CA VAL A 191 6.13 -3.48 12.30
C VAL A 191 4.87 -3.62 13.16
N PRO A 192 3.65 -3.61 12.60
CA PRO A 192 2.47 -3.90 13.38
C PRO A 192 2.54 -5.38 13.84
N PRO A 193 2.10 -5.72 15.06
CA PRO A 193 2.12 -7.10 15.52
C PRO A 193 1.32 -7.99 14.55
N MET A 194 1.93 -9.09 14.12
CA MET A 194 1.34 -10.01 13.16
C MET A 194 0.15 -10.74 13.81
N ARG A 195 -1.05 -10.51 13.27
CA ARG A 195 -2.32 -11.00 13.84
C ARG A 195 -2.97 -11.98 12.89
N ALA A 196 -3.53 -13.08 13.42
CA ALA A 196 -4.14 -14.15 12.62
C ALA A 196 -5.17 -13.65 11.57
N ASN A 197 -5.97 -12.63 11.89
CA ASN A 197 -6.92 -12.02 10.92
C ASN A 197 -6.27 -11.25 9.77
N GLY A 198 -5.00 -10.88 9.87
CA GLY A 198 -4.25 -10.35 8.75
C GLY A 198 -3.99 -11.41 7.69
N PHE A 199 -4.11 -12.71 8.03
CA PHE A 199 -3.75 -13.86 7.19
C PHE A 199 -4.94 -14.61 6.59
N ASP A 200 -6.17 -14.33 7.02
CA ASP A 200 -7.38 -14.83 6.36
C ASP A 200 -7.76 -13.90 5.21
N ALA A 201 -7.20 -14.18 4.02
CA ALA A 201 -7.60 -13.51 2.78
C ALA A 201 -8.95 -14.02 2.23
N GLY A 202 -9.62 -14.94 2.91
CA GLY A 202 -10.85 -15.57 2.46
C GLY A 202 -10.73 -16.20 1.07
N THR A 203 -11.78 -16.10 0.28
CA THR A 203 -11.80 -16.47 -1.14
C THR A 203 -11.41 -15.32 -2.07
N GLU A 204 -10.86 -14.22 -1.54
CA GLU A 204 -10.70 -12.98 -2.30
C GLU A 204 -9.56 -13.07 -3.33
N ARG A 205 -9.73 -12.38 -4.47
CA ARG A 205 -8.76 -12.45 -5.56
C ARG A 205 -7.39 -11.86 -5.17
N PRO A 206 -6.28 -12.42 -5.67
CA PRO A 206 -4.97 -11.81 -5.47
C PRO A 206 -4.89 -10.40 -6.05
N LEU A 207 -4.04 -9.57 -5.45
CA LEU A 207 -3.78 -8.21 -5.92
C LEU A 207 -2.78 -8.19 -7.07
N ARG A 208 -2.84 -7.13 -7.88
CA ARG A 208 -1.79 -6.75 -8.82
C ARG A 208 -1.45 -5.29 -8.59
N VAL A 209 -0.17 -4.97 -8.49
CA VAL A 209 0.27 -3.61 -8.15
C VAL A 209 1.38 -3.11 -9.06
N LEU A 210 1.42 -1.79 -9.27
CA LEU A 210 2.30 -1.11 -10.21
C LEU A 210 3.16 -0.05 -9.49
N SER A 211 4.46 -0.07 -9.72
CA SER A 211 5.44 0.90 -9.23
C SER A 211 6.11 1.60 -10.41
N LEU A 212 6.08 2.94 -10.43
CA LEU A 212 6.68 3.76 -11.49
C LEU A 212 7.79 4.66 -10.93
N ASP A 213 9.00 4.50 -11.45
CA ASP A 213 10.16 5.29 -11.01
C ASP A 213 10.10 6.76 -11.46
N GLY A 214 10.81 7.62 -10.72
CA GLY A 214 11.14 8.97 -11.16
C GLY A 214 12.24 9.02 -12.22
N GLY A 215 12.25 10.06 -13.08
CA GLY A 215 13.27 10.17 -14.13
C GLY A 215 13.16 11.28 -15.19
N GLY A 216 12.26 12.26 -15.05
CA GLY A 216 12.09 13.32 -16.07
C GLY A 216 11.63 12.76 -17.41
N VAL A 217 12.10 13.32 -18.53
CA VAL A 217 11.79 12.87 -19.93
C VAL A 217 11.85 11.36 -20.12
N ARG A 218 12.71 10.66 -19.38
CA ARG A 218 12.86 9.21 -19.46
C ARG A 218 11.62 8.42 -19.05
N GLY A 219 10.62 9.04 -18.39
CA GLY A 219 9.34 8.40 -18.07
C GLY A 219 8.50 7.98 -19.28
N PHE A 220 8.78 8.51 -20.47
CA PHE A 220 8.25 7.91 -21.71
C PHE A 220 8.64 6.44 -21.84
N SER A 221 9.87 6.07 -21.47
CA SER A 221 10.31 4.68 -21.52
C SER A 221 9.42 3.78 -20.67
N SER A 222 9.12 4.22 -19.44
CA SER A 222 8.25 3.49 -18.53
C SER A 222 6.82 3.37 -19.07
N LEU A 223 6.29 4.40 -19.73
CA LEU A 223 4.97 4.36 -20.37
C LEU A 223 4.94 3.45 -21.61
N TYR A 224 5.98 3.46 -22.45
CA TYR A 224 6.08 2.58 -23.62
C TYR A 224 6.19 1.10 -23.18
N ILE A 225 6.99 0.79 -22.16
CA ILE A 225 7.06 -0.55 -21.56
C ILE A 225 5.71 -0.97 -20.98
N LEU A 226 5.03 -0.08 -20.23
CA LEU A 226 3.70 -0.36 -19.69
C LEU A 226 2.67 -0.59 -20.79
N ARG A 227 2.75 0.16 -21.90
CA ARG A 227 1.85 -0.01 -23.06
C ARG A 227 1.98 -1.41 -23.64
N GLU A 228 3.20 -1.91 -23.84
CA GLU A 228 3.43 -3.26 -24.36
C GLU A 228 2.85 -4.34 -23.44
N VAL A 229 2.97 -4.18 -22.12
CA VAL A 229 2.33 -5.08 -21.14
C VAL A 229 0.81 -4.99 -21.24
N MET A 230 0.24 -3.78 -21.25
CA MET A 230 -1.21 -3.54 -21.24
C MET A 230 -1.89 -3.93 -22.55
N GLN A 231 -1.26 -3.74 -23.72
CA GLN A 231 -1.79 -4.19 -25.01
C GLN A 231 -2.00 -5.71 -25.05
N ARG A 232 -1.12 -6.48 -24.40
CA ARG A 232 -1.25 -7.94 -24.25
C ARG A 232 -2.35 -8.37 -23.26
N LEU A 233 -2.96 -7.43 -22.53
CA LEU A 233 -4.11 -7.64 -21.65
C LEU A 233 -5.44 -7.21 -22.28
N SER A 234 -5.41 -6.52 -23.43
CA SER A 234 -6.60 -6.01 -24.11
C SER A 234 -7.49 -7.15 -24.61
N ALA A 235 -8.79 -7.02 -24.41
CA ALA A 235 -9.80 -7.95 -24.92
C ALA A 235 -10.64 -7.24 -26.00
N GLU A 236 -11.06 -7.99 -27.03
CA GLU A 236 -12.01 -7.51 -28.06
C GLU A 236 -11.57 -6.20 -28.76
N GLY A 237 -10.26 -5.97 -28.89
CA GLY A 237 -9.70 -4.78 -29.53
C GLY A 237 -9.83 -3.47 -28.73
N LYS A 238 -10.32 -3.50 -27.49
CA LYS A 238 -10.40 -2.32 -26.62
C LYS A 238 -9.20 -2.24 -25.67
N PRO A 239 -8.45 -1.12 -25.63
CA PRO A 239 -7.36 -0.94 -24.68
C PRO A 239 -7.92 -0.86 -23.26
N ARG A 240 -7.40 -1.71 -22.36
CA ARG A 240 -7.74 -1.65 -20.93
C ARG A 240 -7.01 -0.49 -20.26
N LYS A 241 -7.67 0.15 -19.29
CA LYS A 241 -7.05 1.15 -18.42
C LYS A 241 -6.23 0.45 -17.33
N PRO A 242 -5.07 0.97 -16.91
CA PRO A 242 -4.33 0.39 -15.79
C PRO A 242 -5.14 0.32 -14.49
N CYS A 243 -6.05 1.27 -14.24
CA CYS A 243 -6.96 1.23 -13.09
C CYS A 243 -7.98 0.07 -13.09
N GLU A 244 -8.15 -0.65 -14.22
CA GLU A 244 -8.97 -1.87 -14.31
C GLU A 244 -8.14 -3.15 -14.05
N VAL A 245 -6.81 -3.04 -14.11
CA VAL A 245 -5.87 -4.16 -13.98
C VAL A 245 -5.16 -4.14 -12.62
N PHE A 246 -4.76 -2.96 -12.14
CA PHE A 246 -4.00 -2.81 -10.91
C PHE A 246 -4.90 -2.35 -9.76
N ASP A 247 -4.74 -3.01 -8.62
CA ASP A 247 -5.39 -2.69 -7.35
C ASP A 247 -4.75 -1.46 -6.69
N MET A 248 -3.45 -1.27 -6.92
CA MET A 248 -2.70 -0.12 -6.41
C MET A 248 -1.61 0.33 -7.39
N ILE A 249 -1.47 1.64 -7.58
CA ILE A 249 -0.45 2.26 -8.43
C ILE A 249 0.32 3.30 -7.60
N ALA A 250 1.64 3.14 -7.52
CA ALA A 250 2.56 4.05 -6.85
C ALA A 250 3.51 4.73 -7.84
N GLY A 251 3.89 5.97 -7.55
CA GLY A 251 4.85 6.71 -8.37
C GLY A 251 5.63 7.79 -7.63
N THR A 252 6.87 8.01 -8.08
CA THR A 252 7.73 9.11 -7.64
C THR A 252 8.05 10.03 -8.82
N SER A 253 8.10 11.36 -8.62
CA SER A 253 8.45 12.33 -9.66
C SER A 253 7.53 12.20 -10.89
N THR A 254 8.11 12.09 -12.09
CA THR A 254 7.43 11.69 -13.32
C THR A 254 6.59 10.42 -13.18
N GLY A 255 7.07 9.38 -12.51
CA GLY A 255 6.28 8.18 -12.22
C GLY A 255 5.05 8.50 -11.37
N GLY A 256 5.13 9.51 -10.49
CA GLY A 256 4.01 10.05 -9.72
C GLY A 256 2.98 10.78 -10.58
N LEU A 257 3.41 11.59 -11.55
CA LEU A 257 2.51 12.16 -12.57
C LEU A 257 1.77 11.05 -13.33
N CYS A 258 2.49 10.01 -13.76
CA CYS A 258 1.91 8.84 -14.43
C CYS A 258 0.95 8.08 -13.52
N ALA A 259 1.26 7.89 -12.23
CA ALA A 259 0.37 7.23 -11.27
C ALA A 259 -0.95 8.00 -11.08
N ILE A 260 -0.91 9.33 -11.05
CA ILE A 260 -2.11 10.18 -11.01
C ILE A 260 -2.90 10.05 -12.32
N MET A 261 -2.25 10.16 -13.48
CA MET A 261 -2.92 10.02 -14.78
C MET A 261 -3.59 8.64 -14.96
N LEU A 262 -2.85 7.56 -14.75
CA LEU A 262 -3.31 6.20 -15.01
C LEU A 262 -4.29 5.68 -13.93
N GLY A 263 -4.09 6.06 -12.67
CA GLY A 263 -4.87 5.59 -11.54
C GLY A 263 -6.03 6.52 -11.15
N ARG A 264 -5.76 7.82 -10.97
CA ARG A 264 -6.75 8.78 -10.45
C ARG A 264 -7.58 9.48 -11.53
N LEU A 265 -6.99 9.73 -12.70
CA LEU A 265 -7.69 10.28 -13.88
C LEU A 265 -8.20 9.18 -14.83
N GLU A 266 -7.96 7.91 -14.46
CA GLU A 266 -8.37 6.71 -15.19
C GLU A 266 -8.03 6.77 -16.68
N MET A 267 -6.80 7.18 -16.99
CA MET A 267 -6.32 7.30 -18.37
C MET A 267 -5.89 5.95 -18.93
N THR A 268 -6.10 5.76 -20.23
CA THR A 268 -5.39 4.68 -20.95
C THR A 268 -3.88 5.01 -21.01
N VAL A 269 -3.04 4.02 -21.31
CA VAL A 269 -1.59 4.28 -21.42
C VAL A 269 -1.28 5.24 -22.57
N ASP A 270 -1.99 5.13 -23.70
CA ASP A 270 -1.80 6.03 -24.84
C ASP A 270 -2.28 7.46 -24.54
N GLU A 271 -3.43 7.64 -23.90
CA GLU A 271 -3.88 8.96 -23.39
C GLU A 271 -2.82 9.59 -22.45
N CYS A 272 -2.20 8.76 -21.59
CA CYS A 272 -1.16 9.20 -20.67
C CYS A 272 0.13 9.58 -21.40
N ILE A 273 0.53 8.86 -22.44
CA ILE A 273 1.67 9.21 -23.31
C ILE A 273 1.42 10.56 -24.01
N GLU A 274 0.22 10.78 -24.54
CA GLU A 274 -0.15 12.03 -25.18
C GLU A 274 -0.14 13.21 -24.21
N ALA A 275 -0.80 13.08 -23.05
CA ALA A 275 -0.82 14.12 -22.03
C ALA A 275 0.58 14.40 -21.47
N TYR A 276 1.40 13.37 -21.27
CA TYR A 276 2.80 13.54 -20.88
C TYR A 276 3.61 14.27 -21.96
N ASN A 277 3.39 13.99 -23.26
CA ASN A 277 4.00 14.74 -24.36
C ASN A 277 3.58 16.21 -24.40
N ARG A 278 2.29 16.51 -24.19
CA ARG A 278 1.80 17.89 -24.05
C ARG A 278 2.47 18.59 -22.87
N PHE A 279 2.57 17.91 -21.72
CA PHE A 279 3.23 18.42 -20.52
C PHE A 279 4.71 18.71 -20.75
N MET A 280 5.49 17.73 -21.23
CA MET A 280 6.94 17.87 -21.40
C MET A 280 7.29 18.98 -22.40
N LYS A 281 6.53 19.10 -23.50
CA LYS A 281 6.71 20.20 -24.46
C LYS A 281 6.40 21.57 -23.87
N LYS A 282 5.32 21.73 -23.09
CA LYS A 282 4.98 23.02 -22.45
C LYS A 282 5.96 23.40 -21.31
N VAL A 283 6.53 22.43 -20.61
CA VAL A 283 7.36 22.66 -19.43
C VAL A 283 8.85 22.83 -19.75
N PHE A 284 9.41 22.00 -20.63
CA PHE A 284 10.86 21.90 -20.84
C PHE A 284 11.38 22.59 -22.11
N ASN A 285 10.50 23.07 -22.99
CA ASN A 285 10.87 23.86 -24.18
C ASN A 285 11.27 25.30 -23.81
N VAL A 286 12.41 25.44 -23.12
CA VAL A 286 12.97 26.70 -22.63
C VAL A 286 14.45 26.76 -23.02
N SER A 287 14.90 27.84 -23.65
CA SER A 287 16.28 27.97 -24.12
C SER A 287 17.31 27.90 -22.98
N SER A 288 18.44 27.23 -23.21
CA SER A 288 19.46 26.96 -22.18
C SER A 288 20.02 28.22 -21.51
N LEU A 289 20.14 29.33 -22.26
CA LEU A 289 20.51 30.64 -21.72
C LEU A 289 19.49 31.15 -20.67
N ARG A 290 18.19 30.91 -20.92
CA ARG A 290 17.08 31.28 -20.02
C ARG A 290 16.98 30.32 -18.83
N LYS A 291 17.34 29.03 -18.98
CA LYS A 291 17.46 28.06 -17.87
C LYS A 291 18.55 28.51 -16.88
N ASN A 292 19.77 28.79 -17.37
CA ASN A 292 20.92 29.11 -16.51
C ASN A 292 20.79 30.47 -15.83
N THR A 293 20.30 31.49 -16.54
CA THR A 293 19.98 32.78 -15.91
C THR A 293 18.92 32.61 -14.83
N ARG A 294 17.80 31.92 -15.10
CA ARG A 294 16.76 31.71 -14.09
C ARG A 294 17.25 30.94 -12.86
N LEU A 295 18.14 29.96 -13.03
CA LEU A 295 18.75 29.24 -11.91
C LEU A 295 19.54 30.18 -10.98
N VAL A 296 20.36 31.08 -11.55
CA VAL A 296 21.14 32.07 -10.79
C VAL A 296 20.24 33.11 -10.11
N TRP A 297 19.23 33.63 -10.81
CA TRP A 297 18.40 34.74 -10.31
C TRP A 297 17.18 34.31 -9.47
N LYS A 298 16.70 33.07 -9.60
CA LYS A 298 15.47 32.55 -8.95
C LYS A 298 15.60 31.15 -8.34
N GLY A 299 16.80 30.57 -8.29
CA GLY A 299 17.06 29.26 -7.67
C GLY A 299 16.44 28.04 -8.39
N SER A 300 15.84 28.21 -9.57
CA SER A 300 15.21 27.13 -10.35
C SER A 300 15.40 27.33 -11.85
N ARG A 301 15.63 26.24 -12.59
CA ARG A 301 15.76 26.28 -14.07
C ARG A 301 14.43 26.58 -14.78
N PHE A 302 13.28 26.25 -14.19
CA PHE A 302 11.96 26.28 -14.84
C PHE A 302 10.88 27.03 -14.03
N SER A 303 9.70 27.30 -14.62
CA SER A 303 8.57 27.96 -13.92
C SER A 303 7.68 26.97 -13.20
N ALA A 304 7.43 27.24 -11.91
CA ALA A 304 6.40 26.54 -11.14
C ALA A 304 5.00 26.78 -11.73
N ASP A 305 4.71 28.04 -12.06
CA ASP A 305 3.43 28.52 -12.58
C ASP A 305 3.04 27.83 -13.90
N ASN A 306 4.02 27.62 -14.80
CA ASN A 306 3.79 26.90 -16.05
C ASN A 306 3.41 25.43 -15.81
N ILE A 307 4.03 24.75 -14.83
CA ILE A 307 3.60 23.39 -14.46
C ILE A 307 2.19 23.42 -13.88
N GLU A 308 1.91 24.34 -12.95
CA GLU A 308 0.60 24.42 -12.30
C GLU A 308 -0.53 24.61 -13.32
N VAL A 309 -0.39 25.54 -14.25
CA VAL A 309 -1.39 25.79 -15.31
C VAL A 309 -1.63 24.51 -16.12
N VAL A 310 -0.59 23.83 -16.58
CA VAL A 310 -0.72 22.65 -17.45
C VAL A 310 -1.30 21.44 -16.70
N ILE A 311 -0.96 21.29 -15.42
CA ILE A 311 -1.59 20.27 -14.58
C ILE A 311 -3.06 20.62 -14.36
N LYS A 312 -3.41 21.86 -13.98
CA LYS A 312 -4.80 22.28 -13.75
C LYS A 312 -5.67 22.17 -15.00
N GLU A 313 -5.12 22.47 -16.18
CA GLU A 313 -5.76 22.20 -17.47
C GLU A 313 -6.12 20.71 -17.61
N LEU A 314 -5.17 19.80 -17.39
CA LEU A 314 -5.39 18.35 -17.50
C LEU A 314 -6.36 17.81 -16.44
N ILE A 315 -6.26 18.26 -15.18
CA ILE A 315 -7.19 17.87 -14.12
C ILE A 315 -8.62 18.33 -14.47
N LYS A 316 -8.79 19.55 -14.97
CA LYS A 316 -10.08 20.08 -15.42
C LYS A 316 -10.63 19.36 -16.66
N GLU A 317 -9.77 19.02 -17.63
CA GLU A 317 -10.12 18.22 -18.83
C GLU A 317 -10.70 16.86 -18.44
N ARG A 318 -10.14 16.22 -17.40
CA ARG A 318 -10.50 14.85 -16.98
C ARG A 318 -11.59 14.76 -15.91
N LEU A 319 -11.67 15.73 -14.99
CA LEU A 319 -12.56 15.70 -13.82
C LEU A 319 -13.61 16.82 -13.80
N GLY A 320 -13.59 17.74 -14.78
CA GLY A 320 -14.49 18.90 -14.85
C GLY A 320 -14.09 20.08 -13.93
N ASP A 321 -13.29 19.83 -12.89
CA ASP A 321 -12.81 20.81 -11.93
C ASP A 321 -11.28 20.76 -11.81
N SER A 322 -10.62 21.92 -11.97
CA SER A 322 -9.16 22.06 -11.81
C SER A 322 -8.68 21.89 -10.36
N GLU A 323 -9.56 22.11 -9.38
CA GLU A 323 -9.26 22.06 -7.95
C GLU A 323 -9.72 20.74 -7.29
N ALA A 324 -10.10 19.75 -8.11
CA ALA A 324 -10.64 18.47 -7.65
C ALA A 324 -9.70 17.73 -6.66
N PRO A 325 -10.27 17.06 -5.63
CA PRO A 325 -9.49 16.34 -4.63
C PRO A 325 -8.73 15.15 -5.24
N LEU A 326 -7.54 14.87 -4.72
CA LEU A 326 -6.83 13.63 -5.05
C LEU A 326 -7.63 12.41 -4.58
N LEU A 327 -8.32 12.52 -3.44
CA LEU A 327 -9.19 11.51 -2.86
C LEU A 327 -10.30 11.06 -3.85
N ASN A 328 -10.50 9.74 -3.98
CA ASN A 328 -11.57 9.11 -4.73
C ASN A 328 -11.83 7.69 -4.19
N GLU A 329 -12.60 7.57 -3.11
CA GLU A 329 -12.99 6.28 -2.52
C GLU A 329 -13.85 5.40 -3.44
N HIS A 330 -14.45 5.96 -4.49
CA HIS A 330 -15.24 5.18 -5.44
C HIS A 330 -14.38 4.38 -6.43
N SER A 331 -13.08 4.69 -6.53
CA SER A 331 -12.14 3.96 -7.39
C SER A 331 -11.78 2.60 -6.80
N GLN A 332 -11.85 1.56 -7.63
CA GLN A 332 -11.31 0.23 -7.31
C GLN A 332 -9.77 0.19 -7.33
N CYS A 333 -9.12 1.12 -8.05
CA CYS A 333 -7.67 1.28 -8.11
C CYS A 333 -7.21 2.38 -7.15
N LYS A 334 -6.31 2.04 -6.23
CA LYS A 334 -5.75 2.96 -5.23
C LYS A 334 -4.46 3.59 -5.75
N ALA A 335 -4.48 4.88 -6.09
CA ALA A 335 -3.30 5.60 -6.57
C ALA A 335 -2.63 6.40 -5.43
N PHE A 336 -1.31 6.41 -5.37
CA PHE A 336 -0.59 7.35 -4.49
C PHE A 336 0.75 7.80 -5.09
N VAL A 337 1.23 8.95 -4.63
CA VAL A 337 2.53 9.51 -5.03
C VAL A 337 3.39 9.84 -3.82
N LEU A 338 4.71 9.72 -4.01
CA LEU A 338 5.69 10.07 -2.98
C LEU A 338 6.19 11.51 -3.17
N VAL A 339 6.30 12.23 -2.06
CA VAL A 339 6.93 13.55 -1.93
C VAL A 339 7.77 13.60 -0.65
N VAL A 340 8.81 14.43 -0.60
CA VAL A 340 9.63 14.63 0.61
C VAL A 340 9.36 16.01 1.20
N ARG A 341 9.36 16.09 2.53
CA ARG A 341 9.30 17.36 3.26
C ARG A 341 10.67 18.04 3.26
N GLN A 342 10.76 19.25 2.71
CA GLN A 342 12.03 19.98 2.62
C GLN A 342 12.66 20.24 4.00
N ASP A 343 11.84 20.44 5.03
CA ASP A 343 12.26 20.68 6.41
C ASP A 343 12.66 19.41 7.18
N ALA A 344 12.51 18.23 6.59
CA ALA A 344 12.76 16.95 7.24
C ALA A 344 13.44 15.91 6.31
N ALA A 345 13.99 16.32 5.18
CA ALA A 345 14.45 15.43 4.11
C ALA A 345 15.55 14.41 4.52
N ASN A 346 16.28 14.68 5.60
CA ASN A 346 17.37 13.83 6.11
C ASN A 346 16.99 13.04 7.37
N SER A 347 15.78 13.20 7.88
CA SER A 347 15.33 12.59 9.16
C SER A 347 13.94 11.98 9.05
N LYS A 348 13.26 12.14 7.91
CA LYS A 348 11.95 11.55 7.63
C LYS A 348 11.86 11.07 6.19
N GLY A 349 11.46 9.81 6.04
CA GLY A 349 11.03 9.23 4.77
C GLY A 349 9.80 9.93 4.16
N PRO A 350 9.36 9.48 2.97
CA PRO A 350 8.46 10.23 2.11
C PRO A 350 7.02 10.30 2.64
N VAL A 351 6.40 11.45 2.42
CA VAL A 351 4.98 11.66 2.60
C VAL A 351 4.24 11.02 1.42
N HIS A 352 3.23 10.22 1.75
CA HIS A 352 2.39 9.53 0.77
C HIS A 352 1.12 10.38 0.53
N LEU A 353 0.98 10.92 -0.68
CA LEU A 353 -0.22 11.64 -1.10
C LEU A 353 -1.13 10.64 -1.83
N ARG A 354 -2.30 10.34 -1.24
CA ARG A 354 -3.13 9.19 -1.61
C ARG A 354 -4.46 9.61 -2.23
N SER A 355 -4.95 8.83 -3.18
CA SER A 355 -6.33 8.93 -3.69
C SER A 355 -7.34 8.17 -2.84
N TYR A 356 -6.97 7.75 -1.63
CA TYR A 356 -7.76 6.93 -0.72
C TYR A 356 -7.32 7.13 0.73
N VAL A 357 -8.20 6.81 1.67
CA VAL A 357 -7.94 6.78 3.11
C VAL A 357 -7.25 5.47 3.46
N ASN A 358 -6.08 5.57 4.11
CA ASN A 358 -5.43 4.45 4.78
C ASN A 358 -5.84 4.46 6.26
N THR A 359 -6.46 3.38 6.73
CA THR A 359 -6.99 3.23 8.10
C THR A 359 -5.96 2.69 9.11
N GLN A 360 -4.71 2.47 8.72
CA GLN A 360 -3.60 2.20 9.64
C GLN A 360 -2.62 3.38 9.73
N GLN A 361 -2.47 4.16 8.66
CA GLN A 361 -1.59 5.33 8.59
C GLN A 361 -2.32 6.57 8.08
N LYS A 362 -2.60 7.52 8.98
CA LYS A 362 -3.25 8.80 8.60
C LYS A 362 -2.41 9.58 7.58
N SER A 363 -3.07 10.20 6.61
CA SER A 363 -2.41 11.13 5.68
C SER A 363 -1.97 12.40 6.42
N LEU A 364 -0.79 12.93 6.08
CA LEU A 364 -0.36 14.26 6.52
C LEU A 364 -1.21 15.36 5.87
N LEU A 365 -1.70 15.11 4.65
CA LEU A 365 -2.46 16.03 3.81
C LEU A 365 -3.67 15.25 3.25
N PRO A 366 -4.76 15.08 4.03
CA PRO A 366 -5.91 14.30 3.63
C PRO A 366 -6.69 14.97 2.47
N ASN A 367 -6.81 16.30 2.52
CA ASN A 367 -7.56 17.10 1.55
C ASN A 367 -6.70 17.66 0.40
N VAL A 368 -5.57 17.01 0.09
CA VAL A 368 -4.69 17.44 -1.01
C VAL A 368 -5.41 17.30 -2.36
N LYS A 369 -5.29 18.31 -3.21
CA LYS A 369 -5.89 18.31 -4.54
C LYS A 369 -5.03 17.52 -5.52
N ALA A 370 -5.66 16.99 -6.56
CA ALA A 370 -4.95 16.19 -7.56
C ALA A 370 -3.80 16.98 -8.24
N TRP A 371 -4.03 18.29 -8.49
CA TRP A 371 -3.01 19.17 -9.05
C TRP A 371 -1.87 19.46 -8.08
N GLU A 372 -2.15 19.58 -6.79
CA GLU A 372 -1.13 19.83 -5.75
C GLU A 372 -0.20 18.64 -5.61
N ALA A 373 -0.74 17.43 -5.55
CA ALA A 373 0.07 16.21 -5.47
C ALA A 373 0.96 16.03 -6.72
N ALA A 374 0.40 16.27 -7.91
CA ALA A 374 1.13 16.23 -9.18
C ALA A 374 2.24 17.30 -9.25
N ARG A 375 1.97 18.52 -8.79
CA ARG A 375 2.94 19.63 -8.77
C ARG A 375 4.05 19.39 -7.73
N ALA A 376 3.70 18.86 -6.56
CA ALA A 376 4.63 18.58 -5.45
C ALA A 376 5.60 17.44 -5.78
N THR A 377 5.12 16.31 -6.32
CA THR A 377 6.02 15.21 -6.72
C THR A 377 6.96 15.63 -7.85
N SER A 378 6.53 16.54 -8.72
CA SER A 378 7.37 17.14 -9.78
C SER A 378 8.35 18.22 -9.30
N ALA A 379 8.42 18.55 -8.01
CA ALA A 379 9.22 19.66 -7.49
C ALA A 379 10.70 19.27 -7.27
N ALA A 380 11.37 18.83 -8.34
CA ALA A 380 12.77 18.41 -8.31
C ALA A 380 13.71 19.57 -7.95
N PRO A 381 14.57 19.44 -6.92
CA PRO A 381 15.51 20.49 -6.53
C PRO A 381 16.41 20.97 -7.69
N THR A 382 16.70 22.27 -7.73
CA THR A 382 17.37 23.00 -8.84
C THR A 382 16.58 23.09 -10.16
N TYR A 383 15.64 22.19 -10.44
CA TYR A 383 14.74 22.29 -11.60
C TYR A 383 13.55 23.20 -11.30
N PHE A 384 12.88 22.97 -10.17
CA PHE A 384 11.66 23.66 -9.75
C PHE A 384 11.75 24.14 -8.31
N LEU A 385 10.97 25.17 -7.97
CA LEU A 385 10.77 25.57 -6.58
C LEU A 385 9.94 24.51 -5.83
N PRO A 386 10.19 24.31 -4.52
CA PRO A 386 9.34 23.53 -3.63
C PRO A 386 7.89 23.99 -3.67
N MET A 387 6.95 23.07 -3.51
CA MET A 387 5.54 23.40 -3.40
C MET A 387 5.14 23.59 -1.95
N GLU A 388 4.45 24.69 -1.63
CA GLU A 388 3.85 24.88 -0.30
C GLU A 388 2.40 24.41 -0.31
N VAL A 389 2.07 23.43 0.55
CA VAL A 389 0.70 22.92 0.74
C VAL A 389 0.30 23.15 2.20
N SER A 390 -0.92 23.60 2.43
CA SER A 390 -1.46 23.83 3.77
C SER A 390 -2.28 22.64 4.24
N THR A 391 -2.07 22.23 5.48
CA THR A 391 -2.98 21.33 6.20
C THR A 391 -4.27 22.05 6.59
N ASP A 392 -5.32 21.31 6.93
CA ASP A 392 -6.60 21.86 7.42
C ASP A 392 -6.44 22.69 8.71
N LYS A 393 -5.34 22.49 9.44
CA LYS A 393 -4.96 23.25 10.65
C LYS A 393 -4.15 24.51 10.35
N GLY A 394 -4.03 24.91 9.08
CA GLY A 394 -3.26 26.08 8.64
C GLY A 394 -1.73 25.90 8.67
N VAL A 395 -1.23 24.73 9.08
CA VAL A 395 0.22 24.44 9.06
C VAL A 395 0.65 24.21 7.62
N LYS A 396 1.67 24.96 7.18
CA LYS A 396 2.24 24.91 5.83
C LYS A 396 3.42 23.95 5.78
N HIS A 397 3.45 23.10 4.75
CA HIS A 397 4.57 22.19 4.47
C HIS A 397 5.15 22.47 3.09
N LYS A 398 6.48 22.58 3.03
CA LYS A 398 7.23 22.67 1.77
C LYS A 398 7.59 21.27 1.31
N LEU A 399 7.04 20.89 0.16
CA LEU A 399 7.17 19.58 -0.46
C LEU A 399 8.11 19.67 -1.67
N ILE A 400 8.98 18.68 -1.79
CA ILE A 400 9.91 18.49 -2.91
C ILE A 400 9.75 17.07 -3.47
N ASP A 401 10.31 16.86 -4.66
CA ASP A 401 10.38 15.54 -5.30
C ASP A 401 11.06 14.50 -4.40
N ALA A 402 10.46 13.31 -4.29
CA ALA A 402 10.98 12.18 -3.53
C ALA A 402 12.04 11.35 -4.28
N ALA A 403 12.45 11.76 -5.50
CA ALA A 403 13.59 11.18 -6.20
C ALA A 403 14.87 11.17 -5.34
N LEU A 404 15.01 12.13 -4.42
CA LEU A 404 15.97 12.05 -3.32
C LEU A 404 15.53 10.99 -2.29
N GLY A 405 16.09 9.78 -2.41
CA GLY A 405 15.91 8.69 -1.43
C GLY A 405 14.74 7.73 -1.68
N ALA A 406 13.78 8.06 -2.53
CA ALA A 406 12.62 7.19 -2.83
C ALA A 406 12.24 7.17 -4.33
N ASN A 407 13.23 7.29 -5.24
CA ASN A 407 12.99 7.34 -6.69
C ASN A 407 12.28 6.09 -7.25
N ASN A 408 12.54 4.91 -6.69
CA ASN A 408 11.82 3.67 -6.97
C ASN A 408 10.85 3.40 -5.81
N PRO A 409 9.52 3.55 -6.00
CA PRO A 409 8.57 3.45 -4.90
C PRO A 409 8.22 2.00 -4.50
N VAL A 410 8.84 0.96 -5.07
CA VAL A 410 8.43 -0.45 -4.87
C VAL A 410 8.36 -0.88 -3.39
N GLY A 411 9.30 -0.45 -2.55
CA GLY A 411 9.30 -0.77 -1.12
C GLY A 411 8.19 -0.06 -0.34
N TRP A 412 7.95 1.21 -0.66
CA TRP A 412 6.86 2.00 -0.11
C TRP A 412 5.49 1.46 -0.56
N LEU A 413 5.37 1.04 -1.83
CA LEU A 413 4.22 0.33 -2.36
C LEU A 413 3.96 -0.99 -1.62
N TRP A 414 5.00 -1.79 -1.36
CA TRP A 414 4.84 -3.03 -0.59
C TRP A 414 4.31 -2.76 0.82
N ASN A 415 4.92 -1.81 1.54
CA ASN A 415 4.45 -1.40 2.87
C ASN A 415 3.00 -0.88 2.85
N GLU A 416 2.65 -0.07 1.85
CA GLU A 416 1.30 0.46 1.66
C GLU A 416 0.29 -0.68 1.38
N VAL A 417 0.66 -1.68 0.58
CA VAL A 417 -0.17 -2.86 0.31
C VAL A 417 -0.44 -3.66 1.58
N LEU A 418 0.58 -3.93 2.40
CA LEU A 418 0.42 -4.60 3.70
C LEU A 418 -0.50 -3.79 4.64
N SER A 419 -0.34 -2.48 4.64
CA SER A 419 -1.08 -1.52 5.49
C SER A 419 -2.55 -1.39 5.10
N VAL A 420 -2.86 -1.41 3.79
CA VAL A 420 -4.21 -1.22 3.24
C VAL A 420 -5.01 -2.52 3.10
N PHE A 421 -4.35 -3.61 2.67
CA PHE A 421 -5.02 -4.88 2.34
C PHE A 421 -4.72 -6.03 3.31
N GLY A 422 -3.75 -5.87 4.22
CA GLY A 422 -3.33 -6.90 5.18
C GLY A 422 -2.26 -7.86 4.61
N ALA A 423 -1.45 -8.42 5.51
CA ALA A 423 -0.25 -9.19 5.16
C ALA A 423 -0.52 -10.55 4.50
N GLY A 424 -1.71 -11.14 4.67
CA GLY A 424 -2.11 -12.40 4.06
C GLY A 424 -2.69 -12.29 2.67
N ARG A 425 -2.98 -11.07 2.19
CA ARG A 425 -3.59 -10.86 0.89
C ARG A 425 -2.64 -11.39 -0.20
N PRO A 426 -3.01 -12.46 -0.94
CA PRO A 426 -2.14 -12.97 -2.00
C PRO A 426 -1.93 -11.92 -3.08
N ILE A 427 -0.78 -11.98 -3.73
CA ILE A 427 -0.39 -11.05 -4.80
C ILE A 427 -0.02 -11.87 -6.03
N ASP A 428 -0.74 -11.62 -7.13
CA ASP A 428 -0.50 -12.30 -8.40
C ASP A 428 0.69 -11.69 -9.14
N CYS A 429 0.85 -10.36 -9.08
CA CYS A 429 1.90 -9.62 -9.79
C CYS A 429 2.30 -8.32 -9.09
N ILE A 430 3.60 -8.03 -9.06
CA ILE A 430 4.18 -6.73 -8.75
C ILE A 430 5.00 -6.30 -9.96
N LEU A 431 4.51 -5.30 -10.70
CA LEU A 431 5.21 -4.72 -11.84
C LEU A 431 5.91 -3.43 -11.38
N SER A 432 7.24 -3.39 -11.47
CA SER A 432 8.05 -2.20 -11.20
C SER A 432 8.74 -1.78 -12.49
N ILE A 433 8.53 -0.53 -12.93
CA ILE A 433 9.05 -0.02 -14.19
C ILE A 433 9.97 1.17 -13.94
N GLY A 434 11.23 1.02 -14.36
CA GLY A 434 12.27 2.03 -14.23
C GLY A 434 12.31 3.05 -15.36
N THR A 435 13.17 4.06 -15.22
CA THR A 435 13.44 5.11 -16.22
C THR A 435 14.84 5.03 -16.82
N GLY A 436 15.50 3.88 -16.71
CA GLY A 436 16.84 3.60 -17.24
C GLY A 436 17.92 3.50 -16.16
N ILE A 437 18.99 2.75 -16.45
CA ILE A 437 20.15 2.56 -15.56
C ILE A 437 21.32 3.45 -16.01
N PRO A 438 21.88 4.33 -15.16
CA PRO A 438 22.98 5.21 -15.54
C PRO A 438 24.34 4.48 -15.68
N LYS A 439 25.32 5.18 -16.25
CA LYS A 439 26.75 4.80 -16.16
C LYS A 439 27.21 4.75 -14.70
N ASN A 440 28.09 3.80 -14.39
CA ASN A 440 28.88 3.82 -13.16
C ASN A 440 29.73 5.10 -13.14
N GLN A 441 29.71 5.84 -12.02
CA GLN A 441 30.55 7.01 -11.82
C GLN A 441 31.62 6.71 -10.76
N VAL A 442 32.88 6.92 -11.11
CA VAL A 442 33.98 6.96 -10.13
C VAL A 442 33.99 8.35 -9.51
N PHE A 443 33.86 8.43 -8.18
CA PHE A 443 33.78 9.70 -7.47
C PHE A 443 35.14 10.42 -7.42
N GLY A 444 35.15 11.71 -7.76
CA GLY A 444 36.29 12.62 -7.59
C GLY A 444 36.04 13.66 -6.49
N GLU A 445 37.11 14.15 -5.86
CA GLU A 445 37.13 14.91 -4.58
C GLU A 445 36.49 16.32 -4.58
N SER A 446 35.64 16.66 -5.56
CA SER A 446 35.03 17.99 -5.66
C SER A 446 33.68 18.08 -4.95
N VAL A 447 33.51 19.07 -4.07
CA VAL A 447 32.23 19.37 -3.38
C VAL A 447 31.07 19.64 -4.37
N LYS A 448 31.36 20.22 -5.54
CA LYS A 448 30.36 20.36 -6.62
C LYS A 448 29.99 19.01 -7.23
N GLY A 449 31.00 18.17 -7.46
CA GLY A 449 30.84 16.78 -7.91
C GLY A 449 30.04 15.95 -6.92
N ALA A 450 30.22 16.17 -5.62
CA ALA A 450 29.45 15.50 -4.57
C ALA A 450 27.95 15.84 -4.64
N ILE A 451 27.55 17.10 -4.83
CA ILE A 451 26.12 17.47 -4.90
C ILE A 451 25.45 16.90 -6.17
N THR A 452 26.11 16.96 -7.33
CA THR A 452 25.60 16.32 -8.56
C THR A 452 25.63 14.80 -8.49
N GLY A 453 26.66 14.24 -7.86
CA GLY A 453 26.84 12.81 -7.64
C GLY A 453 25.85 12.21 -6.63
N LEU A 454 25.44 12.98 -5.62
CA LEU A 454 24.34 12.60 -4.73
C LEU A 454 23.02 12.48 -5.51
N GLY A 455 22.77 13.37 -6.48
CA GLY A 455 21.59 13.29 -7.35
C GLY A 455 21.57 12.07 -8.28
N SER A 456 22.73 11.51 -8.66
CA SER A 456 22.85 10.29 -9.48
C SER A 456 23.04 9.00 -8.66
N ALA A 457 23.49 9.10 -7.39
CA ALA A 457 23.87 7.96 -6.57
C ALA A 457 23.00 7.69 -5.33
N ILE A 458 22.14 8.63 -4.86
CA ILE A 458 21.14 8.34 -3.79
C ILE A 458 19.92 7.58 -4.36
N THR A 459 20.16 6.70 -5.33
CA THR A 459 19.17 5.77 -5.85
C THR A 459 19.82 4.41 -5.96
N ASN A 460 19.87 3.69 -4.84
CA ASN A 460 20.21 2.26 -4.80
C ASN A 460 19.04 1.42 -5.37
N THR A 461 18.52 1.84 -6.53
CA THR A 461 17.35 1.30 -7.22
C THR A 461 17.49 -0.20 -7.41
N GLU A 462 18.68 -0.66 -7.82
CA GLU A 462 18.94 -2.08 -8.07
C GLU A 462 19.24 -2.88 -6.80
N LEU A 463 19.91 -2.32 -5.77
CA LEU A 463 20.05 -3.01 -4.47
C LEU A 463 18.69 -3.20 -3.79
N ALA A 464 17.83 -2.16 -3.82
CA ALA A 464 16.45 -2.25 -3.38
C ALA A 464 15.65 -3.26 -4.22
N ASN A 465 15.78 -3.25 -5.55
CA ASN A 465 15.13 -4.26 -6.40
C ASN A 465 15.53 -5.69 -6.03
N ILE A 466 16.81 -5.94 -5.72
CA ILE A 466 17.30 -7.28 -5.34
C ILE A 466 16.75 -7.68 -3.97
N LEU A 467 16.82 -6.80 -2.96
CA LEU A 467 16.26 -7.05 -1.64
C LEU A 467 14.74 -7.32 -1.71
N PHE A 468 13.99 -6.49 -2.43
CA PHE A 468 12.55 -6.69 -2.59
C PHE A 468 12.20 -7.90 -3.46
N ARG A 469 12.96 -8.22 -4.52
CA ARG A 469 12.76 -9.46 -5.30
C ARG A 469 12.87 -10.68 -4.38
N THR A 470 13.95 -10.76 -3.59
CA THR A 470 14.18 -11.87 -2.66
C THR A 470 13.07 -11.97 -1.62
N LEU A 471 12.64 -10.85 -1.02
CA LEU A 471 11.55 -10.83 -0.03
C LEU A 471 10.18 -11.20 -0.64
N ILE A 472 9.85 -10.70 -1.84
CA ILE A 472 8.57 -10.96 -2.50
C ILE A 472 8.48 -12.42 -2.97
N ASP A 473 9.50 -12.92 -3.66
CA ASP A 473 9.47 -14.27 -4.23
C ASP A 473 9.57 -15.34 -3.13
N ALA A 474 10.32 -15.10 -2.04
CA ALA A 474 10.44 -16.06 -0.93
C ALA A 474 9.22 -16.09 0.01
N TYR A 475 8.51 -14.97 0.23
CA TYR A 475 7.50 -14.86 1.30
C TYR A 475 6.06 -14.56 0.86
N ALA A 476 5.79 -14.21 -0.40
CA ALA A 476 4.41 -14.12 -0.87
C ALA A 476 3.78 -15.53 -1.05
N PRO A 477 2.48 -15.74 -0.74
CA PRO A 477 1.80 -17.03 -0.89
C PRO A 477 2.07 -17.68 -2.25
N GLU A 478 2.46 -18.96 -2.28
CA GLU A 478 3.10 -19.65 -3.44
C GLU A 478 4.56 -19.21 -3.71
N SER A 479 5.49 -19.39 -2.76
CA SER A 479 6.91 -18.94 -2.84
C SER A 479 7.80 -19.59 -3.93
N ARG A 480 7.23 -20.43 -4.80
CA ARG A 480 7.93 -21.01 -5.97
C ARG A 480 7.48 -20.37 -7.29
N ARG A 481 6.82 -19.21 -7.22
CA ARG A 481 6.18 -18.55 -8.35
C ARG A 481 6.65 -17.12 -8.48
N LEU A 482 7.32 -16.82 -9.60
CA LEU A 482 7.69 -15.46 -9.99
C LEU A 482 6.45 -14.55 -10.00
N LYS A 483 6.45 -13.56 -9.12
CA LYS A 483 5.42 -12.50 -9.05
C LYS A 483 5.99 -11.13 -9.33
N TYR A 484 7.27 -10.92 -9.02
CA TYR A 484 7.94 -9.65 -9.23
C TYR A 484 8.49 -9.52 -10.65
N PHE A 485 8.15 -8.42 -11.32
CA PHE A 485 8.67 -8.06 -12.63
C PHE A 485 9.26 -6.66 -12.57
N ARG A 486 10.58 -6.56 -12.45
CA ARG A 486 11.32 -5.32 -12.74
C ARG A 486 11.57 -5.22 -14.24
N LEU A 487 11.17 -4.12 -14.87
CA LEU A 487 11.50 -3.77 -16.26
C LEU A 487 12.18 -2.40 -16.26
N ASN A 488 13.43 -2.31 -16.71
CA ASN A 488 14.25 -1.09 -16.61
C ASN A 488 15.25 -1.07 -17.78
N VAL A 489 15.35 0.04 -18.52
CA VAL A 489 16.19 0.10 -19.73
C VAL A 489 17.68 0.19 -19.39
N GLY A 490 18.40 -0.87 -19.71
CA GLY A 490 19.82 -1.09 -19.42
C GLY A 490 20.13 -2.57 -19.59
N ARG A 491 21.42 -2.95 -19.60
CA ARG A 491 21.78 -4.39 -19.63
C ARG A 491 21.80 -4.96 -18.22
N GLU A 492 21.35 -6.21 -18.12
CA GLU A 492 20.84 -6.81 -16.89
C GLU A 492 21.90 -7.08 -15.82
N ILE A 493 21.42 -7.12 -14.57
CA ILE A 493 21.96 -8.03 -13.56
C ILE A 493 21.09 -9.28 -13.62
N GLU A 494 21.62 -10.38 -14.14
CA GLU A 494 21.03 -11.71 -14.01
C GLU A 494 22.02 -12.61 -13.24
N ASP A 495 21.48 -13.35 -12.27
CA ASP A 495 22.07 -14.40 -11.43
C ASP A 495 23.62 -14.46 -11.32
N TRP A 496 24.19 -13.75 -10.34
CA TRP A 496 25.63 -13.79 -10.03
C TRP A 496 26.00 -15.09 -9.27
N PRO A 497 26.94 -15.90 -9.78
CA PRO A 497 28.35 -15.65 -9.45
C PRO A 497 29.36 -15.76 -10.61
N GLU A 498 30.40 -14.93 -10.47
CA GLU A 498 31.69 -14.88 -11.19
C GLU A 498 31.69 -14.58 -12.71
N VAL A 499 32.41 -13.50 -13.05
CA VAL A 499 32.77 -13.04 -14.41
C VAL A 499 31.61 -12.50 -15.28
N ALA A 500 30.84 -11.54 -14.78
CA ALA A 500 30.25 -10.57 -15.70
C ALA A 500 31.39 -9.73 -16.31
N LYS A 501 31.53 -9.82 -17.64
CA LYS A 501 32.50 -9.02 -18.38
C LYS A 501 32.08 -7.56 -18.35
N GLU A 502 32.97 -6.70 -17.86
CA GLU A 502 32.83 -5.26 -17.85
C GLU A 502 32.52 -4.75 -19.27
N LYS A 503 31.26 -4.35 -19.48
CA LYS A 503 30.86 -3.45 -20.55
C LYS A 503 30.09 -2.31 -19.90
N GLU A 504 30.64 -1.10 -20.01
CA GLU A 504 29.99 0.08 -19.46
C GLU A 504 28.58 0.24 -20.02
N ASN A 505 27.63 0.66 -19.16
CA ASN A 505 26.35 1.16 -19.63
C ASN A 505 26.56 2.40 -20.51
N GLU A 506 25.65 2.68 -21.44
CA GLU A 506 25.70 3.91 -22.23
C GLU A 506 25.14 5.12 -21.44
N GLU A 507 25.40 6.34 -21.92
CA GLU A 507 24.82 7.54 -21.34
C GLU A 507 23.31 7.61 -21.55
N LEU A 508 22.58 7.88 -20.46
CA LEU A 508 21.14 8.14 -20.49
C LEU A 508 20.87 9.58 -20.95
N ALA A 509 19.69 9.81 -21.52
CA ALA A 509 19.19 11.16 -21.79
C ALA A 509 19.09 11.99 -20.49
N GLU A 510 19.46 13.27 -20.54
CA GLU A 510 19.31 14.19 -19.41
C GLU A 510 17.81 14.39 -19.10
N MET A 511 17.48 14.56 -17.82
CA MET A 511 16.10 14.54 -17.32
C MET A 511 15.18 15.63 -17.91
N ASP A 512 15.73 16.71 -18.47
CA ASP A 512 15.03 17.82 -19.15
C ASP A 512 15.38 17.99 -20.63
N SER A 513 16.06 17.01 -21.25
CA SER A 513 16.50 17.08 -22.65
C SER A 513 15.49 16.46 -23.61
N LEU A 514 14.70 17.32 -24.26
CA LEU A 514 13.77 16.91 -25.31
C LEU A 514 14.48 16.48 -26.60
N THR A 515 15.75 16.86 -26.82
CA THR A 515 16.50 16.53 -28.05
C THR A 515 17.16 15.15 -28.01
N GLN A 516 17.34 14.57 -26.83
CA GLN A 516 17.86 13.20 -26.65
C GLN A 516 16.75 12.15 -26.54
N ILE A 517 15.49 12.57 -26.65
CA ILE A 517 14.33 11.74 -26.31
C ILE A 517 14.07 10.65 -27.35
N ASP A 518 14.22 10.96 -28.64
CA ASP A 518 13.90 10.04 -29.74
C ASP A 518 14.85 8.83 -29.73
N GLY A 519 16.16 9.06 -29.61
CA GLY A 519 17.15 7.98 -29.45
C GLY A 519 16.98 7.17 -28.16
N PHE A 520 16.41 7.75 -27.09
CA PHE A 520 16.07 6.99 -25.88
C PHE A 520 14.79 6.16 -26.03
N ILE A 521 13.84 6.61 -26.86
CA ILE A 521 12.66 5.84 -27.27
C ILE A 521 13.09 4.67 -28.16
N GLU A 522 13.96 4.88 -29.16
CA GLU A 522 14.53 3.81 -29.99
C GLU A 522 15.21 2.72 -29.15
N ARG A 523 16.03 3.11 -28.16
CA ARG A 523 16.62 2.17 -27.18
C ARG A 523 15.58 1.45 -26.33
N THR A 524 14.47 2.13 -25.97
CA THR A 524 13.36 1.50 -25.25
C THR A 524 12.66 0.46 -26.14
N GLU A 525 12.43 0.74 -27.42
CA GLU A 525 11.87 -0.21 -28.37
C GLU A 525 12.80 -1.41 -28.62
N GLN A 526 14.12 -1.19 -28.63
CA GLN A 526 15.08 -2.29 -28.65
C GLN A 526 15.00 -3.14 -27.37
N TYR A 527 15.00 -2.51 -26.19
CA TYR A 527 14.84 -3.21 -24.92
C TYR A 527 13.54 -4.03 -24.87
N ILE A 528 12.42 -3.48 -25.35
CA ILE A 528 11.13 -4.18 -25.49
C ILE A 528 11.24 -5.43 -26.37
N LYS A 529 11.98 -5.36 -27.48
CA LYS A 529 12.21 -6.50 -28.38
C LYS A 529 13.11 -7.55 -27.72
N GLU A 530 14.19 -7.13 -27.06
CA GLU A 530 15.11 -8.01 -26.32
C GLU A 530 14.41 -8.72 -25.13
N GLN A 531 13.48 -8.03 -24.46
CA GLN A 531 12.78 -8.51 -23.26
C GLN A 531 11.35 -9.03 -23.52
N GLU A 532 11.00 -9.33 -24.79
CA GLU A 532 9.67 -9.82 -25.15
C GLU A 532 9.20 -11.03 -24.31
N PRO A 533 10.03 -12.06 -24.03
CA PRO A 533 9.60 -13.21 -23.23
C PRO A 533 9.23 -12.81 -21.79
N ARG A 534 9.96 -11.85 -21.20
CA ARG A 534 9.74 -11.32 -19.85
C ARG A 534 8.47 -10.47 -19.79
N ILE A 535 8.27 -9.59 -20.78
CA ILE A 535 7.05 -8.79 -20.96
C ILE A 535 5.82 -9.69 -21.15
N ARG A 536 5.92 -10.73 -22.00
CA ARG A 536 4.86 -11.73 -22.22
C ARG A 536 4.53 -12.50 -20.94
N ARG A 537 5.54 -12.90 -20.16
CA ARG A 537 5.36 -13.58 -18.86
C ARG A 537 4.70 -12.67 -17.82
N CYS A 538 5.04 -11.37 -17.82
CA CYS A 538 4.40 -10.37 -16.97
C CYS A 538 2.91 -10.20 -17.32
N ALA A 539 2.60 -9.99 -18.60
CA ALA A 539 1.21 -9.87 -19.06
C ALA A 539 0.38 -11.13 -18.77
N SER A 540 0.90 -12.33 -19.04
CA SER A 540 0.25 -13.60 -18.66
C SER A 540 -0.03 -13.67 -17.15
N THR A 541 0.90 -13.17 -16.33
CA THR A 541 0.76 -13.12 -14.87
C THR A 541 -0.28 -12.10 -14.40
N LEU A 542 -0.43 -10.95 -15.07
CA LEU A 542 -1.45 -9.94 -14.79
C LEU A 542 -2.86 -10.36 -15.24
N ASN A 543 -2.96 -11.12 -16.33
CA ASN A 543 -4.23 -11.65 -16.86
C ASN A 543 -4.77 -12.81 -16.00
N ARG A 544 -3.90 -13.50 -15.25
CA ARG A 544 -4.31 -14.50 -14.26
C ARG A 544 -5.27 -13.88 -13.26
N ASN A 545 -6.36 -14.60 -12.96
CA ASN A 545 -7.43 -14.19 -12.05
C ASN A 545 -8.12 -12.84 -12.35
N LEU A 546 -7.83 -12.16 -13.47
CA LEU A 546 -8.41 -10.85 -13.83
C LEU A 546 -9.95 -10.87 -13.97
N PHE A 547 -10.54 -12.06 -14.12
CA PHE A 547 -11.98 -12.28 -14.20
C PHE A 547 -12.59 -12.94 -12.95
N ARG A 548 -11.80 -13.31 -11.93
CA ARG A 548 -12.34 -13.67 -10.62
C ARG A 548 -12.76 -12.38 -9.93
N ARG A 549 -14.05 -12.24 -9.63
CA ARG A 549 -14.60 -11.20 -8.76
C ARG A 549 -14.77 -11.77 -7.36
#